data_AF-A0A6P6BEA9-F1
#
_entry.id   AF-A0A6P6BEA9-F1
#
_cell.length_a   1.000
_cell.length_b   1.000
_cell.length_c   1.000
_cell.angle_alpha   90.00
_cell.angle_beta   90.00
_cell.angle_gamma   90.00
#
_symmetry.space_group_name_H-M   'P 1'
#
loop_
_entity.id
_entity.type
_entity.pdbx_description
1 polymer ?
#
loop_
_entity_poly.entity_id
_entity_poly.type
_entity_poly.pdbx_seq_one_letter_code
_entity_poly.pdbx_strand_id
1 'polypeptide(L)'
;MDESNATCGKRLASIGLENTDVNRQAYRTLLVSAPGLGQYILFEETLYQSTTYGRKMVDVLVKQNIVPGIKVDKVSLMPHLRGKMSTL
;
A
#
# COMPACT_ATOMS: atom_id res chain seq x y z
N MET A 1 4.49 1.28 -2.41
CA MET A 1 3.09 1.69 -2.47
C MET A 1 2.57 2.05 -1.07
N ASP A 2 2.46 3.34 -0.77
CA ASP A 2 2.00 3.86 0.53
C ASP A 2 0.53 4.33 0.46
N GLU A 3 -0.32 3.58 -0.26
CA GLU A 3 -1.70 3.97 -0.47
C GLU A 3 -2.59 3.37 0.62
N SER A 4 -3.22 4.25 1.41
CA SER A 4 -4.30 3.84 2.31
C SER A 4 -5.46 3.22 1.52
N ASN A 5 -6.31 2.46 2.21
CA ASN A 5 -7.50 1.83 1.58
C ASN A 5 -8.44 2.87 0.96
N ALA A 6 -8.48 4.09 1.49
CA ALA A 6 -9.24 5.21 0.92
C ALA A 6 -8.63 5.72 -0.40
N THR A 7 -7.30 5.86 -0.47
CA THR A 7 -6.60 6.27 -1.70
C THR A 7 -6.69 5.21 -2.79
N CYS A 8 -6.51 3.93 -2.43
CA CYS A 8 -6.67 2.82 -3.36
C CYS A 8 -8.10 2.75 -3.91
N GLY A 9 -9.11 2.94 -3.05
CA GLY A 9 -10.52 2.99 -3.45
C GLY A 9 -10.83 4.07 -4.48
N LYS A 10 -10.24 5.26 -4.36
CA LYS A 10 -10.42 6.35 -5.37
C LYS A 10 -9.87 5.95 -6.73
N ARG A 11 -8.73 5.25 -6.79
CA ARG A 11 -8.15 4.78 -8.04
C ARG A 11 -8.98 3.65 -8.67
N LEU A 12 -9.45 2.69 -7.86
CA LEU A 12 -10.37 1.65 -8.33
C LEU A 12 -11.67 2.25 -8.88
N ALA A 13 -12.26 3.22 -8.17
CA ALA A 13 -13.47 3.90 -8.60
C ALA A 13 -13.28 4.66 -9.92
N SER A 14 -12.10 5.24 -10.16
CA SER A 14 -11.79 5.94 -11.42
C SER A 14 -11.84 5.03 -12.65
N ILE A 15 -11.71 3.72 -12.47
CA ILE A 15 -11.81 2.70 -13.52
C ILE A 15 -13.08 1.85 -13.40
N GLY A 16 -14.05 2.26 -12.58
CA GLY A 16 -15.33 1.57 -12.41
C GLY A 16 -15.29 0.30 -11.55
N LEU A 17 -14.24 0.10 -10.76
CA LEU A 17 -14.13 -1.04 -9.83
C LEU A 17 -14.55 -0.67 -8.41
N GLU A 18 -15.22 -1.61 -7.73
CA GLU A 18 -15.58 -1.48 -6.32
C GLU A 18 -14.35 -1.61 -5.41
N ASN A 19 -14.35 -0.89 -4.29
CA ASN A 19 -13.28 -0.95 -3.29
C ASN A 19 -13.40 -2.17 -2.36
N THR A 20 -13.26 -3.37 -2.93
CA THR A 20 -13.24 -4.64 -2.18
C THR A 20 -11.81 -5.06 -1.84
N ASP A 21 -11.63 -5.93 -0.83
CA ASP A 21 -10.31 -6.47 -0.48
C ASP A 21 -9.63 -7.17 -1.65
N VAL A 22 -10.39 -7.94 -2.44
CA VAL A 22 -9.89 -8.66 -3.62
C VAL A 22 -9.36 -7.69 -4.67
N ASN A 23 -10.09 -6.60 -4.95
CA ASN A 23 -9.66 -5.60 -5.93
C ASN A 23 -8.43 -4.82 -5.44
N ARG A 24 -8.38 -4.48 -4.15
CA ARG A 24 -7.19 -3.87 -3.54
C ARG A 24 -5.99 -4.81 -3.62
N GLN A 25 -6.17 -6.10 -3.35
CA GLN A 25 -5.12 -7.12 -3.44
C GLN A 25 -4.62 -7.28 -4.88
N ALA A 26 -5.51 -7.32 -5.86
CA ALA A 26 -5.17 -7.42 -7.27
C ALA A 26 -4.39 -6.17 -7.75
N TYR A 27 -4.85 -4.97 -7.39
CA TYR A 27 -4.18 -3.71 -7.68
C TYR A 27 -2.78 -3.65 -7.03
N ARG A 28 -2.66 -4.08 -5.77
CA ARG A 28 -1.37 -4.22 -5.07
C ARG A 28 -0.45 -5.20 -5.78
N THR A 29 -0.98 -6.35 -6.19
CA THR A 29 -0.23 -7.40 -6.89
C THR A 29 0.34 -6.88 -8.21
N LEU A 30 -0.47 -6.16 -8.98
CA LEU A 30 -0.03 -5.52 -10.22
C LEU A 30 1.13 -4.54 -9.97
N LEU A 31 1.02 -3.69 -8.94
CA LEU A 31 2.07 -2.74 -8.62
C LEU A 31 3.36 -3.42 -8.14
N VAL A 32 3.30 -4.44 -7.29
CA VAL A 32 4.53 -5.14 -6.83
C VAL A 32 5.18 -6.03 -7.87
N SER A 33 4.42 -6.45 -8.90
CA SER A 33 4.96 -7.28 -9.98
C SER A 33 5.59 -6.46 -11.11
N ALA A 34 5.36 -5.15 -11.16
CA ALA A 34 5.96 -4.27 -12.15
C ALA A 34 7.50 -4.22 -11.98
N PRO A 35 8.28 -4.38 -13.06
CA PRO A 35 9.73 -4.28 -12.99
C PRO A 35 10.16 -2.84 -12.68
N GLY A 36 11.21 -2.68 -11.86
CA GLY A 36 11.78 -1.37 -11.55
C GLY A 36 11.11 -0.59 -10.40
N LEU A 37 10.32 -1.27 -9.56
CA LEU A 37 9.59 -0.66 -8.43
C LEU A 37 10.49 -0.23 -7.25
N GLY A 38 11.82 -0.25 -7.40
CA GLY A 38 12.80 -0.13 -6.31
C GLY A 38 12.80 1.17 -5.50
N GLN A 39 11.91 2.12 -5.79
CA GLN A 39 11.83 3.43 -5.14
C GLN A 39 10.55 3.66 -4.32
N TYR A 40 9.70 2.65 -4.11
CA TYR A 40 8.40 2.85 -3.46
C TYR A 40 8.30 2.27 -2.05
N ILE A 41 7.96 3.11 -1.07
CA ILE A 41 7.66 2.75 0.34
C ILE A 41 6.33 2.00 0.41
N LEU A 42 6.22 0.89 1.14
CA LEU A 42 4.99 0.08 1.24
C LEU A 42 4.14 0.46 2.46
N PHE A 43 2.82 0.35 2.30
CA PHE A 43 1.85 0.39 3.38
C PHE A 43 1.89 -0.92 4.19
N GLU A 44 1.77 -0.83 5.52
CA GLU A 44 1.93 -1.95 6.47
C GLU A 44 1.11 -3.19 6.08
N GLU A 45 -0.15 -3.01 5.67
CA GLU A 45 -1.04 -4.11 5.26
C GLU A 45 -0.48 -4.91 4.06
N THR A 46 0.30 -4.26 3.19
CA THR A 46 0.87 -4.89 1.98
C THR A 46 2.00 -5.86 2.31
N LEU A 47 2.67 -5.70 3.45
CA LEU A 47 3.78 -6.58 3.87
C LEU A 47 3.29 -7.95 4.34
N TYR A 48 2.09 -7.98 4.93
CA TYR A 48 1.49 -9.19 5.45
C TYR A 48 0.56 -9.88 4.45
N GLN A 49 0.32 -9.26 3.29
CA GLN A 49 -0.52 -9.83 2.22
C GLN A 49 0.24 -10.78 1.30
N SER A 50 -0.52 -11.71 0.73
CA SER A 50 -0.10 -12.52 -0.41
C SER A 50 -0.59 -11.88 -1.69
N THR A 51 0.20 -12.01 -2.76
CA THR A 51 -0.25 -11.80 -4.13
C THR A 51 -1.41 -12.73 -4.46
N THR A 52 -2.17 -12.39 -5.51
CA THR A 52 -3.20 -13.27 -6.08
C THR A 52 -2.64 -14.62 -6.58
N TYR A 53 -1.31 -14.72 -6.77
CA TYR A 53 -0.60 -15.94 -7.14
C TYR A 53 -0.14 -16.78 -5.94
N GLY A 54 -0.55 -16.43 -4.72
CA GLY A 54 -0.24 -17.17 -3.50
C GLY A 54 1.17 -16.94 -2.92
N ARG A 55 1.99 -16.08 -3.54
CA ARG A 55 3.31 -15.69 -3.00
C ARG A 55 3.19 -14.48 -2.09
N LYS A 56 3.99 -14.40 -1.03
CA LYS A 56 4.03 -13.20 -0.19
C LYS A 56 4.52 -12.01 -1.00
N MET A 57 3.93 -10.84 -0.76
CA MET A 57 4.33 -9.59 -1.42
C MET A 57 5.81 -9.27 -1.22
N VAL A 58 6.32 -9.53 -0.01
CA VAL A 58 7.72 -9.35 0.37
C VAL A 58 8.66 -10.19 -0.49
N ASP A 59 8.32 -11.45 -0.73
CA ASP A 59 9.18 -12.36 -1.51
C ASP A 59 9.32 -11.89 -2.96
N VAL A 60 8.25 -11.30 -3.53
CA VAL A 60 8.28 -10.73 -4.88
C VAL A 60 9.22 -9.54 -4.96
N LEU A 61 9.20 -8.66 -3.95
CA LEU A 61 10.06 -7.48 -3.89
C LEU A 61 11.53 -7.82 -3.66
N VAL A 62 11.81 -8.76 -2.74
CA VAL A 62 13.15 -9.27 -2.50
C VAL A 62 13.72 -9.87 -3.78
N LYS A 63 12.92 -10.64 -4.54
CA LYS A 63 13.33 -11.22 -5.83
C LYS A 63 13.66 -10.17 -6.89
N GLN A 64 13.13 -8.95 -6.74
CA GLN A 64 13.44 -7.81 -7.60
C GLN A 64 14.59 -6.93 -7.07
N ASN A 65 15.32 -7.36 -6.02
CA ASN A 65 16.33 -6.57 -5.31
C ASN A 65 15.79 -5.26 -4.71
N ILE A 66 14.53 -5.27 -4.28
CA ILE A 66 13.87 -4.12 -3.64
C ILE A 66 13.84 -4.35 -2.14
N VAL A 67 14.44 -3.42 -1.39
CA VAL A 67 14.34 -3.41 0.09
C VAL A 67 12.97 -2.84 0.47
N PRO A 68 12.08 -3.62 1.13
CA PRO A 68 10.78 -3.10 1.55
C PRO A 68 10.97 -2.03 2.64
N GLY A 69 10.62 -0.78 2.32
CA GLY A 69 10.51 0.28 3.32
C GLY A 69 9.13 0.25 3.98
N ILE A 70 9.09 0.23 5.32
CA ILE A 70 7.87 0.47 6.11
C ILE A 70 7.74 1.97 6.35
N LYS A 71 6.58 2.54 6.03
CA LYS A 71 6.19 3.85 6.58
C LYS A 71 5.53 3.65 7.94
N VAL A 72 6.10 4.22 9.01
CA VAL A 72 5.59 4.09 10.39
C VAL A 72 4.75 5.31 10.81
N ASP A 73 4.31 6.14 9.87
CA ASP A 73 3.52 7.35 10.18
C ASP A 73 2.08 6.98 10.58
N LYS A 74 1.91 6.51 11.82
CA LYS A 74 0.63 6.54 12.51
C LYS A 74 0.39 7.98 12.96
N VAL A 75 -0.18 8.81 12.09
CA VAL A 75 -0.98 9.95 12.57
C VAL A 75 -2.26 9.36 13.18
N SER A 76 -2.12 8.88 14.41
CA SER A 76 -3.25 8.58 15.26
C SER A 76 -3.84 9.94 15.66
N LEU A 77 -5.03 10.25 15.14
CA LEU A 77 -5.84 11.31 15.73
C LEU A 77 -6.20 10.85 17.15
N MET A 78 -5.34 11.18 18.12
CA MET A 78 -5.73 11.24 19.52
C MET A 78 -6.89 12.24 19.61
N PRO A 79 -8.08 11.87 20.13
CA PRO A 79 -9.25 12.76 20.13
C PRO A 79 -9.16 13.96 21.08
N HIS A 80 -7.99 14.53 21.42
CA HIS A 80 -7.94 15.55 22.46
C HIS A 80 -7.00 16.75 22.36
N LEU A 81 -6.39 17.06 21.22
CA LEU A 81 -5.74 18.39 21.07
C LEU A 81 -6.18 19.08 19.79
N ARG A 82 -7.12 20.03 19.95
CA ARG A 82 -7.44 21.07 18.98
C ARG A 82 -6.14 21.78 18.59
N GLY A 83 -5.90 21.87 17.28
CA GLY A 83 -5.13 22.95 16.69
C GLY A 83 -3.63 22.71 16.59
N LYS A 84 -3.20 22.12 15.47
CA LYS A 84 -2.41 22.79 14.43
C LYS A 84 -1.97 21.73 13.41
N MET A 85 -2.37 21.93 12.15
CA MET A 85 -1.67 21.32 11.03
C MET A 85 -0.22 21.81 11.06
N SER A 86 0.74 20.90 11.04
CA SER A 86 2.06 21.20 10.50
C SER A 86 2.65 19.93 9.92
N THR A 87 2.86 19.99 8.61
CA THR A 87 3.76 19.13 7.85
C THR A 87 5.13 19.09 8.54
N LEU A 88 5.63 17.90 8.84
CA LEU A 88 6.96 17.39 8.51
C LEU A 88 6.88 15.86 8.59
#